data_AF-A0A1I2IXL8-F1
#
_entry.id   AF-A0A1I2IXL8-F1
#
_cell.length_a   1.000
_cell.length_b   1.000
_cell.length_c   1.000
_cell.angle_alpha   90.00
_cell.angle_beta   90.00
_cell.angle_gamma   90.00
#
_symmetry.space_group_name_H-M   'P 1'
#
loop_
_entity.id
_entity.type
_entity.pdbx_description
1 polymer ?
#
loop_
_entity_poly.entity_id
_entity_poly.type
_entity_poly.pdbx_seq_one_letter_code
_entity_poly.pdbx_strand_id
1 'polypeptide(L)'
;MLSNWLAAFLLLSSAAVPRADSVAPMTPEDVILSLDESVPVDAVTATLGLDDGVVLVVDYNLGGVGRVSVMLDTDAAGSGRGLITVREAPVVEVVLQDGAVASQAAEWSALAPSEVRAVAASLVQVWSEVELTAATQGAQDLKCTIAGGLAGAVAGVGVGAACWLLTKADLCVGTGVTITSNVGGYITDKCNGAQNK
;
A
#
# COMPACT_ATOMS: atom_id res chain seq x y z
N MET A 1 58.29 32.45 -39.51
CA MET A 1 57.31 33.14 -40.40
C MET A 1 55.99 32.39 -40.31
N LEU A 2 54.93 33.11 -39.87
CA LEU A 2 53.50 32.99 -40.21
C LEU A 2 52.91 31.60 -40.54
N SER A 3 51.70 31.20 -40.16
CA SER A 3 50.61 31.63 -39.29
C SER A 3 49.50 30.59 -39.55
N ASN A 4 48.62 30.35 -38.56
CA ASN A 4 47.17 30.25 -38.78
C ASN A 4 46.56 29.06 -39.61
N TRP A 5 45.82 28.15 -38.97
CA TRP A 5 44.35 28.23 -38.74
C TRP A 5 43.76 26.89 -38.27
N LEU A 6 42.77 27.01 -37.37
CA LEU A 6 41.89 25.98 -36.83
C LEU A 6 40.98 25.34 -37.91
N ALA A 7 40.61 24.07 -37.71
CA ALA A 7 39.20 23.65 -37.79
C ALA A 7 39.02 22.26 -37.13
N ALA A 8 38.59 22.26 -35.87
CA ALA A 8 38.06 21.10 -35.19
C ALA A 8 36.64 20.83 -35.70
N PHE A 9 36.41 19.67 -36.32
CA PHE A 9 35.06 19.17 -36.60
C PHE A 9 34.69 18.14 -35.52
N LEU A 10 34.22 18.63 -34.38
CA LEU A 10 33.47 17.82 -33.43
C LEU A 10 32.08 17.60 -34.03
N LEU A 11 31.88 16.42 -34.63
CA LEU A 11 30.54 15.91 -34.92
C LEU A 11 29.86 15.62 -33.58
N LEU A 12 29.19 16.63 -33.01
CA LEU A 12 28.17 16.39 -32.01
C LEU A 12 27.02 15.67 -32.70
N SER A 13 27.03 14.34 -32.62
CA SER A 13 25.80 13.56 -32.73
C SER A 13 24.90 14.01 -31.60
N SER A 14 23.95 14.90 -31.92
CA SER A 14 22.80 15.22 -31.09
C SER A 14 21.95 13.96 -30.94
N ALA A 15 22.38 13.05 -30.06
CA ALA A 15 21.47 12.07 -29.50
C ALA A 15 20.37 12.88 -28.81
N ALA A 16 19.16 12.80 -29.36
CA ALA A 16 17.97 13.27 -28.69
C ALA A 16 17.96 12.63 -27.30
N VAL A 17 18.26 13.43 -26.27
CA VAL A 17 17.98 13.03 -24.90
C VAL A 17 16.49 12.69 -24.90
N PRO A 18 16.07 11.47 -24.56
CA PRO A 18 14.66 11.20 -24.38
C PRO A 18 14.19 12.24 -23.37
N ARG A 19 13.31 13.16 -23.81
CA ARG A 19 12.57 14.01 -22.89
C ARG A 19 11.95 13.01 -21.92
N ALA A 20 12.27 13.14 -20.64
CA ALA A 20 11.52 12.46 -19.59
C ALA A 20 10.05 12.65 -19.95
N ASP A 21 9.35 11.54 -20.24
CA ASP A 21 7.92 11.58 -20.51
C ASP A 21 7.32 12.42 -19.40
N SER A 22 6.69 13.54 -19.76
CA SER A 22 5.93 14.31 -18.80
C SER A 22 4.72 13.47 -18.47
N VAL A 23 4.89 12.51 -17.57
CA VAL A 23 3.80 11.77 -16.95
C VAL A 23 2.92 12.85 -16.36
N ALA A 24 1.69 12.96 -16.85
CA ALA A 24 0.72 13.91 -16.33
C ALA A 24 0.68 13.76 -14.80
N PRO A 25 0.60 14.87 -14.04
CA PRO A 25 0.46 14.78 -12.60
C PRO A 25 -0.74 13.91 -12.27
N MET A 26 -0.52 12.89 -11.45
CA MET A 26 -1.55 11.96 -11.02
C MET A 26 -2.65 12.71 -10.29
N THR A 27 -3.91 12.37 -10.54
CA THR A 27 -5.06 12.92 -9.81
C THR A 27 -5.46 12.01 -8.64
N PRO A 28 -6.20 12.50 -7.64
CA PRO A 28 -6.77 11.64 -6.60
C PRO A 28 -7.66 10.51 -7.16
N GLU A 29 -8.36 10.76 -8.26
CA GLU A 29 -9.21 9.77 -8.94
C GLU A 29 -8.37 8.66 -9.58
N ASP A 30 -7.24 9.00 -10.20
CA ASP A 30 -6.30 8.01 -10.75
C ASP A 30 -5.74 7.09 -9.66
N VAL A 31 -5.48 7.64 -8.47
CA VAL A 31 -5.02 6.82 -7.33
C VAL A 31 -6.11 5.84 -6.92
N ILE A 32 -7.35 6.28 -6.76
CA ILE A 32 -8.47 5.42 -6.38
C ILE A 32 -8.67 4.31 -7.42
N LEU A 33 -8.70 4.65 -8.71
CA LEU A 33 -8.83 3.67 -9.79
C LEU A 33 -7.69 2.66 -9.80
N SER A 34 -6.47 3.08 -9.46
CA SER A 34 -5.33 2.17 -9.38
C SER A 34 -5.42 1.14 -8.25
N LEU A 35 -6.24 1.38 -7.22
CA LEU A 35 -6.44 0.42 -6.13
C LEU A 35 -7.22 -0.83 -6.57
N ASP A 36 -8.05 -0.69 -7.61
CA ASP A 36 -8.84 -1.80 -8.18
C ASP A 36 -8.08 -2.54 -9.30
N GLU A 37 -6.85 -2.13 -9.62
CA GLU A 37 -6.03 -2.82 -10.63
C GLU A 37 -5.67 -4.23 -10.15
N SER A 38 -5.93 -5.23 -11.00
CA SER A 38 -5.46 -6.58 -10.74
C SER A 38 -3.95 -6.65 -10.95
N VAL A 39 -3.25 -7.07 -9.91
CA VAL A 39 -1.79 -7.23 -9.91
C VAL A 39 -1.43 -8.70 -9.71
N PRO A 40 -0.32 -9.16 -10.33
CA PRO A 40 0.13 -10.53 -10.19
C PRO A 40 0.64 -10.76 -8.77
N VAL A 41 -0.14 -11.51 -7.99
CA VAL A 41 0.17 -11.93 -6.63
C VAL A 41 0.27 -13.45 -6.59
N ASP A 42 1.36 -13.95 -6.02
CA ASP A 42 1.61 -15.39 -5.88
C ASP A 42 2.03 -15.74 -4.45
N ALA A 43 1.94 -17.04 -4.11
CA ALA A 43 2.40 -17.60 -2.84
C ALA A 43 1.81 -16.90 -1.60
N VAL A 44 0.52 -16.57 -1.66
CA VAL A 44 -0.18 -15.98 -0.53
C VAL A 44 -0.29 -16.99 0.60
N THR A 45 0.08 -16.56 1.80
CA THR A 45 -0.07 -17.32 3.04
C THR A 45 -0.62 -16.40 4.10
N ALA A 46 -1.59 -16.90 4.88
CA ALA A 46 -2.21 -16.16 5.97
C ALA A 46 -2.18 -17.00 7.25
N THR A 47 -1.69 -16.42 8.33
CA THR A 47 -1.60 -17.05 9.65
C THR A 47 -2.30 -16.19 10.68
N LEU A 48 -3.20 -16.80 11.46
CA LEU A 48 -3.94 -16.14 12.53
C LEU A 48 -3.62 -16.80 13.88
N GLY A 49 -3.18 -16.00 14.86
CA GLY A 49 -3.02 -16.34 16.26
C GLY A 49 -4.00 -15.56 17.14
N LEU A 50 -4.52 -16.20 18.19
CA LEU A 50 -5.60 -15.67 19.04
C LEU A 50 -5.31 -15.73 20.56
N ASP A 51 -4.08 -16.05 20.98
CA ASP A 51 -3.81 -16.39 22.38
C ASP A 51 -3.88 -15.16 23.32
N ASP A 52 -3.07 -14.12 23.07
CA ASP A 52 -2.99 -12.88 23.89
C ASP A 52 -3.65 -11.67 23.20
N GLY A 53 -4.37 -11.90 22.11
CA GLY A 53 -4.87 -10.87 21.21
C GLY A 53 -5.05 -11.43 19.80
N VAL A 54 -5.20 -10.56 18.81
CA VAL A 54 -5.24 -10.91 17.40
C VAL A 54 -3.87 -10.65 16.79
N VAL A 55 -3.21 -11.71 16.35
CA VAL A 55 -2.02 -11.62 15.50
C VAL A 55 -2.33 -12.23 14.15
N LEU A 56 -2.37 -11.40 13.12
CA LEU A 56 -2.56 -11.81 11.74
C LEU A 56 -1.32 -11.44 10.93
N VAL A 57 -0.79 -12.41 10.20
CA VAL A 57 0.29 -12.19 9.23
C VAL A 57 -0.17 -12.71 7.88
N VAL A 58 -0.07 -11.86 6.86
CA VAL A 58 -0.33 -12.20 5.46
C VAL A 58 0.93 -11.92 4.66
N ASP A 59 1.54 -12.97 4.14
CA ASP A 59 2.76 -12.92 3.32
C ASP A 59 2.42 -13.30 1.88
N TYR A 60 2.96 -12.56 0.92
CA TYR A 60 2.81 -12.87 -0.51
C TYR A 60 3.97 -12.30 -1.34
N ASN A 61 4.10 -12.78 -2.58
CA ASN A 61 5.02 -12.23 -3.57
C ASN A 61 4.25 -11.38 -4.57
N LEU A 62 4.69 -10.13 -4.74
CA LEU A 62 4.13 -9.19 -5.71
C LEU A 62 5.04 -9.10 -6.94
N GLY A 63 4.52 -9.46 -8.11
CA GLY A 63 5.26 -9.46 -9.36
C GLY A 63 5.85 -8.07 -9.69
N GLY A 64 7.14 -8.04 -10.01
CA GLY A 64 7.85 -6.79 -10.32
C GLY A 64 8.20 -5.93 -9.10
N VAL A 65 7.75 -6.27 -7.88
CA VAL A 65 8.07 -5.55 -6.65
C VAL A 65 8.91 -6.43 -5.71
N GLY A 66 8.44 -7.62 -5.35
CA GLY A 66 9.10 -8.54 -4.41
C GLY A 66 8.16 -9.00 -3.30
N ARG A 67 8.73 -9.53 -2.21
CA ARG A 67 7.95 -10.01 -1.05
C ARG A 67 7.25 -8.84 -0.35
N VAL A 68 5.98 -9.03 -0.02
CA VAL A 68 5.17 -8.15 0.81
C VAL A 68 4.67 -8.94 2.01
N SER A 69 4.73 -8.33 3.20
CA SER A 69 4.16 -8.88 4.42
C SER A 69 3.30 -7.83 5.09
N VAL A 70 2.09 -8.24 5.49
CA VAL A 70 1.13 -7.44 6.26
C VAL A 70 0.97 -8.10 7.61
N MET A 71 1.30 -7.38 8.66
CA MET A 71 1.11 -7.84 10.03
C MET A 71 0.11 -6.93 10.73
N LEU A 72 -0.83 -7.52 11.46
CA LEU A 72 -1.70 -6.86 12.41
C LEU A 72 -1.52 -7.57 13.76
N ASP A 73 -1.22 -6.82 14.80
CA ASP A 73 -0.98 -7.31 16.15
C ASP A 73 -1.72 -6.39 17.12
N THR A 74 -2.85 -6.86 17.66
CA THR A 74 -3.73 -6.06 18.52
C THR A 74 -4.21 -6.84 19.72
N ASP A 75 -4.40 -6.16 20.85
CA ASP A 75 -5.08 -6.70 22.02
C ASP A 75 -6.61 -6.83 21.82
N ALA A 76 -7.30 -7.31 22.84
CA ALA A 76 -8.77 -7.46 22.82
C ALA A 76 -9.54 -6.14 22.71
N ALA A 77 -8.93 -5.00 23.06
CA ALA A 77 -9.52 -3.67 22.89
C ALA A 77 -9.27 -3.11 21.48
N GLY A 78 -8.48 -3.80 20.65
CA GLY A 78 -8.08 -3.33 19.33
C GLY A 78 -6.92 -2.33 19.36
N SER A 79 -6.21 -2.21 20.48
CA SER A 79 -4.98 -1.43 20.58
C SER A 79 -3.80 -2.27 20.11
N GLY A 80 -2.84 -1.67 19.40
CA GLY A 80 -1.68 -2.41 18.91
C GLY A 80 -1.05 -1.75 17.69
N ARG A 81 -0.61 -2.56 16.73
CA ARG A 81 0.10 -2.10 15.54
C ARG A 81 -0.26 -2.87 14.28
N GLY A 82 -0.30 -2.16 13.16
CA GLY A 82 -0.23 -2.69 11.82
C GLY A 82 1.14 -2.37 11.21
N LEU A 83 1.74 -3.33 10.51
CA LEU A 83 3.00 -3.14 9.81
C LEU A 83 2.91 -3.71 8.41
N ILE A 84 3.41 -2.95 7.43
CA ILE A 84 3.62 -3.44 6.08
C ILE A 84 5.10 -3.38 5.77
N THR A 85 5.64 -4.52 5.32
CA THR A 85 7.00 -4.62 4.83
C THR A 85 6.99 -4.96 3.36
N VAL A 86 7.91 -4.34 2.61
CA VAL A 86 8.16 -4.61 1.19
C VAL A 86 9.65 -4.87 1.06
N ARG A 87 10.05 -6.00 0.47
CA ARG A 87 11.46 -6.43 0.39
C ARG A 87 12.16 -6.41 1.77
N GLU A 88 11.44 -6.83 2.81
CA GLU A 88 11.91 -6.85 4.22
C GLU A 88 12.10 -5.47 4.87
N ALA A 89 11.85 -4.37 4.15
CA ALA A 89 11.87 -3.02 4.71
C ALA A 89 10.46 -2.59 5.14
N PRO A 90 10.27 -2.03 6.35
CA PRO A 90 9.00 -1.46 6.75
C PRO A 90 8.71 -0.21 5.90
N VAL A 91 7.55 -0.21 5.25
CA VAL A 91 7.10 0.92 4.41
C VAL A 91 5.92 1.66 5.03
N VAL A 92 5.12 0.98 5.85
CA VAL A 92 4.02 1.59 6.60
C VAL A 92 3.94 0.97 7.98
N GLU A 93 3.83 1.82 9.00
CA GLU A 93 3.48 1.44 10.36
C GLU A 93 2.25 2.24 10.80
N VAL A 94 1.29 1.55 11.39
CA VAL A 94 0.06 2.14 11.93
C VAL A 94 -0.03 1.74 13.39
N VAL A 95 -0.17 2.72 14.29
CA VAL A 95 -0.47 2.46 15.71
C VAL A 95 -1.97 2.56 15.91
N LEU A 96 -2.55 1.56 16.55
CA LEU A 96 -3.96 1.49 16.89
C LEU A 96 -4.13 1.72 18.39
N GLN A 97 -5.11 2.53 18.76
CA GLN A 97 -5.56 2.71 20.14
C GLN A 97 -7.07 2.55 20.18
N ASP A 98 -7.54 1.57 20.95
CA ASP A 98 -8.95 1.21 21.13
C ASP A 98 -9.68 1.01 19.78
N GLY A 99 -9.01 0.35 18.83
CA GLY A 99 -9.53 0.08 17.48
C GLY A 99 -9.47 1.27 16.51
N ALA A 100 -8.96 2.43 16.93
CA ALA A 100 -8.79 3.60 16.07
C ALA A 100 -7.32 3.84 15.71
N VAL A 101 -7.05 4.42 14.54
CA VAL A 101 -5.69 4.85 14.16
C VAL A 101 -5.25 6.01 15.05
N ALA A 102 -4.29 5.75 15.93
CA ALA A 102 -3.68 6.74 16.80
C ALA A 102 -2.55 7.49 16.09
N SER A 103 -1.74 6.77 15.30
CA SER A 103 -0.69 7.37 14.48
C SER A 103 -0.37 6.50 13.27
N GLN A 104 0.31 7.11 12.31
CA GLN A 104 0.78 6.45 11.12
C GLN A 104 2.14 7.03 10.71
N ALA A 105 3.05 6.15 10.31
CA ALA A 105 4.27 6.48 9.62
C ALA A 105 4.32 5.73 8.29
N ALA A 106 4.87 6.37 7.26
CA ALA A 106 5.10 5.74 5.97
C ALA A 106 6.44 6.20 5.39
N GLU A 107 7.15 5.30 4.74
CA GLU A 107 8.46 5.53 4.12
C GLU A 107 8.46 4.87 2.73
N TRP A 108 8.11 5.66 1.73
CA TRP A 108 7.95 5.18 0.35
C TRP A 108 9.13 5.54 -0.55
N SER A 109 10.12 6.29 -0.04
CA SER A 109 11.21 6.84 -0.86
C SER A 109 12.06 5.77 -1.56
N ALA A 110 12.11 4.56 -0.99
CA ALA A 110 12.81 3.41 -1.56
C ALA A 110 12.05 2.70 -2.69
N LEU A 111 10.80 3.07 -2.97
CA LEU A 111 9.96 2.47 -4.00
C LEU A 111 9.70 3.43 -5.17
N ALA A 112 9.63 2.87 -6.38
CA ALA A 112 9.19 3.63 -7.55
C ALA A 112 7.66 3.88 -7.51
N PRO A 113 7.15 4.94 -8.17
CA PRO A 113 5.71 5.22 -8.21
C PRO A 113 4.82 4.11 -8.75
N SER A 114 5.34 3.26 -9.63
CA SER A 114 4.63 2.05 -10.09
C SER A 114 4.59 0.96 -9.03
N GLU A 115 5.65 0.84 -8.22
CA GLU A 115 5.74 -0.13 -7.14
C GLU A 115 4.81 0.25 -5.98
N VAL A 116 4.76 1.53 -5.62
CA VAL A 116 3.82 2.04 -4.60
C VAL A 116 2.37 1.75 -4.99
N ARG A 117 2.01 1.97 -6.27
CA ARG A 117 0.69 1.62 -6.80
C ARG A 117 0.42 0.12 -6.75
N ALA A 118 1.37 -0.70 -7.21
CA ALA A 118 1.21 -2.14 -7.20
C ALA A 118 1.04 -2.70 -5.78
N VAL A 119 1.77 -2.17 -4.79
CA VAL A 119 1.61 -2.55 -3.37
C VAL A 119 0.23 -2.15 -2.85
N ALA A 120 -0.24 -0.94 -3.15
CA ALA A 120 -1.56 -0.50 -2.71
C ALA A 120 -2.68 -1.37 -3.31
N ALA A 121 -2.60 -1.67 -4.62
CA ALA A 121 -3.55 -2.53 -5.32
C ALA A 121 -3.51 -3.98 -4.81
N SER A 122 -2.32 -4.54 -4.56
CA SER A 122 -2.19 -5.92 -4.07
C SER A 122 -2.80 -6.10 -2.70
N LEU A 123 -2.73 -5.09 -1.82
CA LEU A 123 -3.35 -5.15 -0.50
C LEU A 123 -4.88 -5.22 -0.58
N VAL A 124 -5.48 -4.45 -1.48
CA VAL A 124 -6.93 -4.51 -1.74
C VAL A 124 -7.31 -5.87 -2.36
N GLN A 125 -6.55 -6.33 -3.34
CA GLN A 125 -6.77 -7.62 -4.00
C GLN A 125 -6.67 -8.80 -3.01
N VAL A 126 -5.56 -8.93 -2.28
CA VAL A 126 -5.34 -10.01 -1.29
C VAL A 126 -6.41 -10.01 -0.21
N TRP A 127 -6.90 -8.84 0.17
CA TRP A 127 -8.02 -8.73 1.11
C TRP A 127 -9.35 -9.20 0.51
N SER A 128 -9.59 -8.91 -0.78
CA SER A 128 -10.81 -9.32 -1.48
C SER A 128 -10.88 -10.82 -1.78
N GLU A 129 -9.73 -11.50 -1.79
CA GLU A 129 -9.58 -12.92 -2.09
C GLU A 129 -9.97 -13.82 -0.88
N VAL A 130 -10.39 -15.05 -1.17
CA VAL A 130 -11.04 -16.00 -0.23
C VAL A 130 -10.12 -16.46 0.92
N GLU A 131 -8.81 -16.24 0.82
CA GLU A 131 -7.81 -16.80 1.72
C GLU A 131 -7.86 -16.21 3.14
N LEU A 132 -8.21 -14.93 3.28
CA LEU A 132 -8.49 -14.32 4.58
C LEU A 132 -9.75 -14.87 5.24
N THR A 133 -10.74 -15.25 4.42
CA THR A 133 -11.94 -15.95 4.90
C THR A 133 -11.58 -17.34 5.40
N ALA A 134 -10.63 -18.02 4.77
CA ALA A 134 -10.12 -19.32 5.22
C ALA A 134 -9.34 -19.23 6.55
N ALA A 135 -8.44 -18.24 6.68
CA ALA A 135 -7.65 -18.02 7.89
C ALA A 135 -8.51 -17.67 9.13
N THR A 136 -9.71 -17.13 8.92
CA THR A 136 -10.62 -16.66 9.99
C THR A 136 -11.80 -17.60 10.27
N GLN A 137 -11.82 -18.82 9.71
CA GLN A 137 -12.97 -19.74 9.85
C GLN A 137 -13.32 -20.10 11.30
N GLY A 138 -12.33 -20.11 12.21
CA GLY A 138 -12.52 -20.44 13.63
C GLY A 138 -12.86 -19.25 14.55
N ALA A 139 -12.92 -18.02 14.02
CA ALA A 139 -13.00 -16.79 14.81
C ALA A 139 -14.19 -15.92 14.39
N GLN A 140 -15.38 -16.53 14.26
CA GLN A 140 -16.56 -15.89 13.65
C GLN A 140 -17.01 -14.61 14.38
N ASP A 141 -16.86 -14.57 15.70
CA ASP A 141 -17.10 -13.44 16.58
C ASP A 141 -16.07 -12.32 16.43
N LEU A 142 -14.85 -12.64 15.99
CA LEU A 142 -13.74 -11.69 15.79
C LEU A 142 -13.56 -11.25 14.33
N LYS A 143 -14.30 -11.85 13.38
CA LYS A 143 -14.19 -11.52 11.95
C LYS A 143 -14.31 -10.03 11.66
N CYS A 144 -15.22 -9.31 12.33
CA CYS A 144 -15.38 -7.87 12.13
C CYS A 144 -14.26 -7.04 12.76
N THR A 145 -13.71 -7.48 13.90
CA THR A 145 -12.55 -6.84 14.51
C THR A 145 -11.31 -7.01 13.63
N ILE A 146 -11.06 -8.23 13.15
CA ILE A 146 -9.95 -8.55 12.24
C ILE A 146 -10.10 -7.79 10.92
N ALA A 147 -11.30 -7.81 10.34
CA ALA A 147 -11.57 -7.10 9.11
C ALA A 147 -11.48 -5.58 9.28
N GLY A 148 -11.93 -5.02 10.42
CA GLY A 148 -11.79 -3.60 10.75
C GLY A 148 -10.33 -3.17 10.96
N GLY A 149 -9.52 -3.97 11.65
CA GLY A 149 -8.09 -3.70 11.83
C GLY A 149 -7.31 -3.74 10.51
N LEU A 150 -7.57 -4.74 9.67
CA LEU A 150 -7.05 -4.80 8.30
C LEU A 150 -7.54 -3.63 7.45
N ALA A 151 -8.80 -3.22 7.62
CA ALA A 151 -9.35 -2.07 6.91
C ALA A 151 -8.59 -0.79 7.25
N GLY A 152 -8.34 -0.56 8.53
CA GLY A 152 -7.55 0.57 9.01
C GLY A 152 -6.14 0.55 8.43
N ALA A 153 -5.50 -0.63 8.40
CA ALA A 153 -4.17 -0.80 7.82
C ALA A 153 -4.15 -0.51 6.31
N VAL A 154 -5.06 -1.10 5.54
CA VAL A 154 -5.17 -0.91 4.08
C VAL A 154 -5.56 0.53 3.74
N ALA A 155 -6.51 1.13 4.46
CA ALA A 155 -6.91 2.53 4.28
C ALA A 155 -5.74 3.47 4.59
N GLY A 156 -5.00 3.21 5.67
CA GLY A 156 -3.79 3.94 5.99
C GLY A 156 -2.77 3.86 4.86
N VAL A 157 -2.57 2.70 4.27
CA VAL A 157 -1.62 2.51 3.16
C VAL A 157 -2.06 3.27 1.93
N GLY A 158 -3.34 3.17 1.57
CA GLY A 158 -3.91 3.92 0.45
C GLY A 158 -3.70 5.42 0.61
N VAL A 159 -3.86 5.95 1.83
CA VAL A 159 -3.61 7.36 2.17
C VAL A 159 -2.15 7.74 2.06
N GLY A 160 -1.25 6.96 2.66
CA GLY A 160 0.19 7.22 2.61
C GLY A 160 0.73 7.14 1.18
N ALA A 161 0.33 6.10 0.44
CA ALA A 161 0.68 5.91 -0.95
C ALA A 161 0.15 7.05 -1.84
N ALA A 162 -1.12 7.41 -1.69
CA ALA A 162 -1.72 8.53 -2.43
C ALA A 162 -1.00 9.84 -2.14
N CYS A 163 -0.74 10.14 -0.87
CA CYS A 163 -0.02 11.34 -0.49
C CYS A 163 1.37 11.40 -1.13
N TRP A 164 2.13 10.31 -1.06
CA TRP A 164 3.46 10.24 -1.62
C TRP A 164 3.44 10.32 -3.16
N LEU A 165 2.45 9.72 -3.81
CA LEU A 165 2.29 9.80 -5.27
C LEU A 165 1.97 11.23 -5.73
N LEU A 166 1.12 11.95 -4.99
CA LEU A 166 0.64 13.28 -5.36
C LEU A 166 1.62 14.39 -4.97
N THR A 167 2.30 14.26 -3.83
CA THR A 167 3.06 15.37 -3.21
C THR A 167 4.51 15.04 -2.95
N LYS A 168 4.92 13.77 -3.04
CA LYS A 168 6.22 13.26 -2.57
C LYS A 168 6.50 13.52 -1.08
N ALA A 169 5.48 13.89 -0.32
CA ALA A 169 5.54 13.91 1.13
C ALA A 169 5.08 12.57 1.70
N ASP A 170 5.62 12.21 2.87
CA ASP A 170 5.26 10.97 3.55
C ASP A 170 3.87 11.05 4.22
N LEU A 171 3.35 12.26 4.44
CA LEU A 171 2.03 12.51 5.05
C LEU A 171 1.36 13.78 4.47
N CYS A 172 0.04 13.69 4.23
CA CYS A 172 -0.77 14.78 3.70
C CYS A 172 -2.03 14.93 4.56
N VAL A 173 -2.10 16.02 5.32
CA VAL A 173 -3.27 16.36 6.14
C VAL A 173 -4.34 16.95 5.22
N GLY A 174 -5.39 16.19 4.90
CA GLY A 174 -6.52 16.65 4.06
C GLY A 174 -7.00 15.61 3.05
N THR A 175 -6.19 15.34 2.01
CA THR A 175 -6.49 14.32 0.97
C THR A 175 -6.60 12.91 1.57
N GLY A 176 -5.89 12.65 2.66
CA GLY A 176 -5.99 11.40 3.39
C GLY A 176 -7.39 11.12 3.92
N VAL A 177 -8.13 12.12 4.39
CA VAL A 177 -9.45 11.92 5.02
C VAL A 177 -10.48 11.37 4.02
N THR A 178 -10.47 11.86 2.78
CA THR A 178 -11.40 11.40 1.72
C THR A 178 -11.09 9.96 1.29
N ILE A 179 -9.80 9.61 1.16
CA ILE A 179 -9.37 8.25 0.78
C ILE A 179 -9.66 7.27 1.93
N THR A 180 -9.36 7.64 3.18
CA THR A 180 -9.73 6.84 4.37
C THR A 180 -11.24 6.60 4.42
N SER A 181 -12.05 7.63 4.16
CA SER A 181 -13.51 7.50 4.22
C SER A 181 -14.06 6.56 3.14
N ASN A 182 -13.52 6.61 1.92
CA ASN A 182 -13.99 5.76 0.83
C ASN A 182 -13.52 4.30 0.99
N VAL A 183 -12.26 4.08 1.39
CA VAL A 183 -11.74 2.73 1.67
C VAL A 183 -12.43 2.15 2.91
N GLY A 184 -12.64 2.94 3.96
CA GLY A 184 -13.37 2.54 5.15
C GLY A 184 -14.83 2.17 4.86
N GLY A 185 -15.51 2.93 3.99
CA GLY A 185 -16.87 2.62 3.52
C GLY A 185 -16.94 1.32 2.71
N TYR A 186 -16.06 1.17 1.72
CA TYR A 186 -15.94 -0.05 0.91
C TYR A 186 -15.72 -1.31 1.77
N ILE A 187 -14.87 -1.20 2.79
CA ILE A 187 -14.56 -2.32 3.66
C ILE A 187 -15.69 -2.62 4.65
N THR A 188 -16.33 -1.58 5.21
CA THR A 188 -17.52 -1.73 6.06
C THR A 188 -18.64 -2.46 5.32
N ASP A 189 -18.90 -2.10 4.07
CA ASP A 189 -19.93 -2.74 3.24
C ASP A 189 -19.64 -4.22 2.97
N LYS A 190 -18.38 -4.58 2.76
CA LYS A 190 -17.95 -5.97 2.58
C LYS A 190 -17.98 -6.77 3.88
N CYS A 191 -17.62 -6.18 5.02
CA CYS A 191 -17.79 -6.81 6.34
C CYS A 191 -19.26 -7.14 6.60
N ASN A 192 -20.14 -6.17 6.37
CA ASN A 192 -21.59 -6.36 6.47
C ASN A 192 -22.08 -7.44 5.48
N GLY A 193 -21.54 -7.49 4.27
CA GLY A 193 -21.85 -8.53 3.29
C GLY A 193 -21.35 -9.94 3.66
N ALA A 194 -20.23 -10.05 4.37
CA ALA A 194 -19.63 -11.30 4.80
C ALA A 194 -20.27 -11.87 6.08
N GLN A 195 -20.80 -11.01 6.96
CA GLN A 195 -21.56 -11.43 8.15
C GLN A 195 -22.97 -11.93 7.83
N ASN A 196 -23.56 -11.47 6.73
CA ASN A 196 -24.94 -11.77 6.35
C ASN A 196 -25.05 -12.97 5.36
N LYS A 197 -24.01 -13.80 5.26
CA LYS A 197 -23.96 -15.04 4.46
C LYS A 197 -23.50 -16.21 5.31
#